data_AF-A0A7J7MRL5-F1
#
_entry.id   AF-A0A7J7MRL5-F1
#
_cell.length_a   1.000
_cell.length_b   1.000
_cell.length_c   1.000
_cell.angle_alpha   90.00
_cell.angle_beta   90.00
_cell.angle_gamma   90.00
#
_symmetry.space_group_name_H-M   'P 1'
#
loop_
_entity.id
_entity.type
_entity.pdbx_description
1 polymer ?
#
loop_
_entity_poly.entity_id
_entity_poly.type
_entity_poly.pdbx_seq_one_letter_code
_entity_poly.pdbx_strand_id
1 'polypeptide(L)'
;MYNSSKSDTFPMIACTVYEGLLKAQTLAEQNSTFQNRDLENNQVIVPVRCACPDRYDQKKDIKYLVTYPIAESDNSTFIARKFGVSEVDLLAVNNLGILSTIYPQTTLLIPTKGIPVLKFETTTPPISPASSRPVIPLKKLGENKSSKRRNSFIVLGVGVFIALSFLVVAIGLTLSVRKQWYPRNFQPLSARSSKLSGFSPDFLDGMSKLKHSLLNFSLEELRLATADFSEDSLVSGSVYHGIVGESHFAIEEMGSEVEAHQVIDILTKINHLNIAKLQGFCFGIRPYLVFEFAELGNLRGILSNAKLATELTWAKRMQIAFDLAVGLHYIHYCTSPSYVHRNINSKNVLITMDWRAKISGFKLAKTFTCTEEVEKNSWYESVIVGRNGYLAPEYLYHGLGSPKVDIHAFGVVLLELMSAKEAVMEGYMLKECVGFLADGGIEGSSGCLEKLKGLMDPSLDRDYPLGDALCLALLAKGCVEEDPQHRPNMNDVLKALSRIV
;
A
#
# COMPACT_ATOMS: atom_id res chain seq x y z
N MET A 1 -31.34 -0.31 -20.89
CA MET A 1 -30.41 -1.12 -21.71
C MET A 1 -29.28 -0.21 -22.17
N TYR A 2 -28.08 -0.75 -22.30
CA TYR A 2 -26.86 -0.05 -22.69
C TYR A 2 -26.28 -0.71 -23.94
N ASN A 3 -25.85 0.07 -24.94
CA ASN A 3 -25.20 -0.46 -26.14
C ASN A 3 -23.69 -0.48 -25.89
N SER A 4 -23.08 -1.65 -25.82
CA SER A 4 -21.67 -1.79 -25.49
C SER A 4 -20.73 -1.67 -26.70
N SER A 5 -19.58 -1.04 -26.47
CA SER A 5 -18.50 -0.86 -27.44
C SER A 5 -17.41 -1.93 -27.26
N LYS A 6 -16.47 -2.00 -28.22
CA LYS A 6 -15.41 -3.03 -28.26
C LYS A 6 -14.48 -3.02 -27.04
N SER A 7 -14.36 -1.89 -26.34
CA SER A 7 -13.53 -1.75 -25.13
C SER A 7 -14.32 -1.88 -23.82
N ASP A 8 -15.64 -2.03 -23.88
CA ASP A 8 -16.45 -2.03 -22.67
C ASP A 8 -16.38 -3.37 -21.95
N THR A 9 -16.15 -3.29 -20.65
CA THR A 9 -16.22 -4.42 -19.73
C THR A 9 -17.30 -4.16 -18.68
N PHE A 10 -17.90 -5.21 -18.10
CA PHE A 10 -18.92 -5.02 -17.05
C PHE A 10 -18.44 -4.15 -15.87
N PRO A 11 -17.18 -4.24 -15.37
CA PRO A 11 -16.67 -3.31 -14.37
C PRO A 11 -16.62 -1.86 -14.84
N MET A 12 -16.21 -1.60 -16.09
CA MET A 12 -16.21 -0.24 -16.65
C MET A 12 -17.63 0.32 -16.80
N ILE A 13 -18.57 -0.48 -17.28
CA ILE A 13 -19.97 -0.06 -17.41
C ILE A 13 -20.55 0.26 -16.02
N ALA A 14 -20.35 -0.62 -15.04
CA ALA A 14 -20.88 -0.43 -13.69
C ALA A 14 -20.27 0.77 -12.94
N CYS A 15 -18.93 0.90 -12.97
CA CYS A 15 -18.22 1.91 -12.18
C CYS A 15 -18.08 3.26 -12.89
N THR A 16 -17.88 3.27 -14.21
CA THR A 16 -17.58 4.50 -14.96
C THR A 16 -18.84 5.06 -15.63
N VAL A 17 -19.60 4.22 -16.35
CA VAL A 17 -20.77 4.70 -17.10
C VAL A 17 -21.98 4.94 -16.20
N TYR A 18 -22.20 4.05 -15.23
CA TYR A 18 -23.31 4.14 -14.27
C TYR A 18 -22.87 4.60 -12.88
N GLU A 19 -21.63 5.09 -12.74
CA GLU A 19 -21.10 5.75 -11.53
C GLU A 19 -21.37 4.96 -10.22
N GLY A 20 -21.32 3.63 -10.27
CA GLY A 20 -21.50 2.76 -9.11
C GLY A 20 -22.96 2.48 -8.69
N LEU A 21 -23.96 2.86 -9.50
CA LEU A 21 -25.39 2.59 -9.25
C LEU A 21 -25.77 1.10 -9.30
N LEU A 22 -24.85 0.25 -9.73
CA LEU A 22 -24.97 -1.20 -9.73
C LEU A 22 -23.59 -1.86 -9.62
N LYS A 23 -23.56 -3.12 -9.21
CA LYS A 23 -22.32 -3.92 -9.17
C LYS A 23 -22.03 -4.56 -10.52
N ALA A 24 -20.75 -4.65 -10.87
CA ALA A 24 -20.28 -5.38 -12.05
C ALA A 24 -20.75 -6.84 -12.04
N GLN A 25 -20.77 -7.48 -10.87
CA GLN A 25 -21.26 -8.84 -10.71
C GLN A 25 -22.76 -8.96 -11.03
N THR A 26 -23.60 -8.06 -10.50
CA THR A 26 -25.04 -8.04 -10.81
C THR A 26 -25.30 -7.80 -12.29
N LEU A 27 -24.47 -6.96 -12.92
CA LEU A 27 -24.52 -6.74 -14.36
C LEU A 27 -24.15 -8.02 -15.15
N ALA A 28 -23.11 -8.75 -14.74
CA ALA A 28 -22.73 -10.01 -15.35
C ALA A 28 -23.78 -11.13 -15.17
N GLU A 29 -24.41 -11.21 -13.99
CA GLU A 29 -25.46 -12.19 -13.69
C GLU A 29 -26.72 -11.98 -14.55
N GLN A 30 -27.15 -10.72 -14.73
CA GLN A 30 -28.31 -10.39 -15.58
C GLN A 30 -28.02 -10.51 -17.08
N ASN A 31 -26.74 -10.62 -17.46
CA ASN A 31 -26.28 -10.75 -18.83
C ASN A 31 -25.44 -12.02 -19.00
N SER A 32 -25.88 -13.11 -18.35
CA SER A 32 -25.16 -14.38 -18.29
C SER A 32 -24.87 -15.00 -19.67
N THR A 33 -25.61 -14.60 -20.70
CA THR A 33 -25.38 -14.97 -22.11
C THR A 33 -24.04 -14.50 -22.67
N PHE A 34 -23.38 -13.54 -22.02
CA PHE A 34 -22.09 -12.98 -22.45
C PHE A 34 -20.90 -13.47 -21.60
N GLN A 35 -21.08 -14.50 -20.76
CA GLN A 35 -20.12 -14.91 -19.73
C GLN A 35 -18.69 -15.24 -20.22
N ASN A 36 -18.44 -15.36 -21.53
CA ASN A 36 -17.09 -15.50 -22.14
C ASN A 36 -17.05 -14.96 -23.59
N ARG A 37 -17.83 -13.94 -23.95
CA ARG A 37 -17.81 -13.32 -25.30
C ARG A 37 -17.61 -11.82 -25.21
N ASP A 38 -16.93 -11.25 -26.21
CA ASP A 38 -16.78 -9.80 -26.35
C ASP A 38 -18.15 -9.12 -26.33
N LEU A 39 -18.27 -8.04 -25.56
CA LEU A 39 -19.48 -7.21 -25.46
C LEU A 39 -19.72 -6.37 -26.73
N GLU A 40 -18.98 -6.61 -27.81
CA GLU A 40 -18.95 -5.75 -29.00
C GLU A 40 -20.33 -5.65 -29.68
N ASN A 41 -20.89 -4.44 -29.72
CA ASN A 41 -22.14 -4.07 -30.37
C ASN A 41 -23.39 -4.82 -29.88
N ASN A 42 -23.39 -5.24 -28.61
CA ASN A 42 -24.54 -5.91 -28.00
C ASN A 42 -25.33 -4.99 -27.06
N GLN A 43 -26.59 -5.34 -26.82
CA GLN A 43 -27.43 -4.67 -25.82
C GLN A 43 -27.26 -5.35 -24.46
N VAL A 44 -26.69 -4.61 -23.51
CA VAL A 44 -26.52 -5.01 -22.12
C VAL A 44 -27.75 -4.56 -21.31
N ILE A 45 -28.35 -5.50 -20.59
CA ILE A 45 -29.43 -5.23 -19.64
C ILE A 45 -28.81 -4.66 -18.36
N VAL A 46 -29.12 -3.42 -18.02
CA VAL A 46 -28.54 -2.75 -16.84
C VAL A 46 -29.61 -2.64 -15.74
N PRO A 47 -29.58 -3.52 -14.72
CA PRO A 47 -30.53 -3.50 -13.62
C PRO A 47 -30.15 -2.42 -12.60
N VAL A 48 -30.78 -1.26 -12.65
CA VAL A 48 -30.62 -0.22 -11.61
C VAL A 48 -31.62 -0.47 -10.49
N ARG A 49 -31.16 -0.45 -9.24
CA ARG A 49 -32.04 -0.56 -8.07
C ARG A 49 -33.00 0.64 -8.04
N CYS A 50 -34.30 0.37 -8.02
CA CYS A 50 -35.34 1.38 -7.84
C CYS A 50 -36.43 0.85 -6.89
N ALA A 51 -37.14 1.76 -6.23
CA ALA A 51 -38.27 1.44 -5.37
C ALA A 51 -39.27 2.61 -5.36
N CYS A 52 -40.54 2.32 -5.10
CA CYS A 52 -41.59 3.32 -4.94
C CYS A 52 -41.90 3.49 -3.44
N PRO A 53 -42.13 4.72 -2.95
CA PRO A 53 -42.54 4.95 -1.56
C PRO A 53 -43.84 4.19 -1.23
N ASP A 54 -43.84 3.49 -0.11
CA ASP A 54 -45.01 2.75 0.35
C ASP A 54 -46.01 3.66 1.13
N ARG A 55 -47.08 3.07 1.68
CA ARG A 55 -48.08 3.83 2.47
C ARG A 55 -47.49 4.44 3.76
N TYR A 56 -46.43 3.86 4.30
CA TYR A 56 -45.76 4.37 5.50
C TYR A 56 -44.88 5.57 5.14
N ASP A 57 -44.14 5.48 4.04
CA ASP A 57 -43.32 6.57 3.50
C ASP A 57 -44.17 7.80 3.14
N GLN A 58 -45.31 7.57 2.48
CA GLN A 58 -46.25 8.62 2.11
C GLN A 58 -46.82 9.37 3.32
N LYS A 59 -47.05 8.69 4.45
CA LYS A 59 -47.48 9.34 5.71
C LYS A 59 -46.43 10.29 6.28
N LYS A 60 -45.15 10.08 5.94
CA LYS A 60 -44.02 10.96 6.29
C LYS A 60 -43.73 12.02 5.23
N ASP A 61 -44.60 12.15 4.22
CA ASP A 61 -44.44 13.05 3.06
C ASP A 61 -43.19 12.72 2.21
N ILE A 62 -42.73 11.46 2.23
CA ILE A 62 -41.68 10.98 1.33
C ILE A 62 -42.29 10.73 -0.05
N LYS A 63 -41.72 11.38 -1.06
CA LYS A 63 -42.21 11.32 -2.45
C LYS A 63 -41.29 10.55 -3.38
N TYR A 64 -40.00 10.46 -3.04
CA TYR A 64 -38.99 9.81 -3.87
C TYR A 64 -38.03 8.98 -3.02
N LEU A 65 -37.65 7.82 -3.54
CA LEU A 65 -36.57 6.99 -3.01
C LEU A 65 -35.39 7.05 -3.97
N VAL A 66 -34.37 7.83 -3.61
CA VAL A 66 -33.22 8.11 -4.49
C VAL A 66 -32.16 7.04 -4.28
N THR A 67 -31.76 6.37 -5.35
CA THR A 67 -30.67 5.39 -5.31
C THR A 67 -29.33 6.09 -5.22
N TYR A 68 -28.56 5.80 -4.17
CA TYR A 68 -27.27 6.41 -3.88
C TYR A 68 -26.18 5.34 -3.78
N PRO A 69 -25.10 5.45 -4.58
CA PRO A 69 -23.95 4.56 -4.48
C PRO A 69 -23.06 4.96 -3.30
N ILE A 70 -22.79 4.01 -2.40
CA ILE A 70 -22.00 4.24 -1.20
C ILE A 70 -20.51 4.27 -1.55
N ALA A 71 -19.83 5.36 -1.20
CA ALA A 71 -18.38 5.50 -1.28
C ALA A 71 -17.68 4.96 -0.01
N GLU A 72 -16.37 4.70 -0.09
CA GLU A 72 -15.58 4.14 1.03
C GLU A 72 -15.55 5.01 2.29
N SER A 73 -15.77 6.32 2.16
CA SER A 73 -15.81 7.27 3.28
C SER A 73 -17.21 7.58 3.81
N ASP A 74 -18.26 6.99 3.23
CA ASP A 74 -19.63 7.25 3.61
C ASP A 74 -20.03 6.46 4.87
N ASN A 75 -20.79 7.10 5.77
CA ASN A 75 -21.53 6.45 6.84
C ASN A 75 -22.98 6.93 6.87
N SER A 76 -23.87 6.20 7.54
CA SER A 76 -25.31 6.51 7.59
C SER A 76 -25.59 7.93 8.07
N THR A 77 -24.85 8.41 9.08
CA THR A 77 -25.02 9.76 9.64
C THR A 77 -24.62 10.83 8.64
N PHE A 78 -23.53 10.63 7.90
CA PHE A 78 -23.03 11.53 6.87
C PHE A 78 -24.00 11.59 5.68
N ILE A 79 -24.46 10.43 5.19
CA ILE A 79 -25.43 10.35 4.08
C ILE A 79 -26.74 11.03 4.50
N ALA A 80 -27.25 10.75 5.70
CA ALA A 80 -28.48 11.36 6.20
C ALA A 80 -28.37 12.89 6.22
N ARG A 81 -27.24 13.43 6.70
CA ARG A 81 -26.98 14.88 6.69
C ARG A 81 -26.85 15.45 5.28
N LYS A 82 -26.13 14.77 4.39
CA LYS A 82 -25.89 15.18 2.99
C LYS A 82 -27.21 15.40 2.24
N PHE A 83 -28.19 14.55 2.48
CA PHE A 83 -29.52 14.61 1.85
C PHE A 83 -30.57 15.33 2.72
N GLY A 84 -30.21 15.76 3.93
CA GLY A 84 -31.14 16.43 4.86
C GLY A 84 -32.29 15.53 5.33
N VAL A 85 -32.04 14.23 5.47
CA VAL A 85 -33.03 13.22 5.86
C VAL A 85 -32.74 12.69 7.28
N SER A 86 -33.74 12.09 7.92
CA SER A 86 -33.56 11.42 9.21
C SER A 86 -32.75 10.13 9.02
N GLU A 87 -31.71 9.94 9.83
CA GLU A 87 -30.90 8.72 9.81
C GLU A 87 -31.73 7.47 10.14
N VAL A 88 -32.70 7.60 11.05
CA VAL A 88 -33.62 6.51 11.40
C VAL A 88 -34.49 6.13 10.20
N ASP A 89 -34.96 7.10 9.42
CA ASP A 89 -35.79 6.85 8.24
C ASP A 89 -34.95 6.28 7.09
N LEU A 90 -33.71 6.76 6.92
CA LEU A 90 -32.75 6.22 5.96
C LEU A 90 -32.46 4.74 6.22
N LEU A 91 -32.22 4.37 7.48
CA LEU A 91 -31.96 2.98 7.85
C LEU A 91 -33.23 2.12 7.70
N ALA A 92 -34.39 2.62 8.11
CA ALA A 92 -35.67 1.91 8.01
C ALA A 92 -36.03 1.55 6.56
N VAL A 93 -35.92 2.49 5.62
CA VAL A 93 -36.23 2.27 4.20
C VAL A 93 -35.30 1.23 3.54
N ASN A 94 -34.10 1.04 4.09
CA ASN A 94 -33.14 0.06 3.60
C ASN A 94 -33.16 -1.26 4.39
N ASN A 95 -34.09 -1.43 5.34
CA ASN A 95 -34.15 -2.57 6.27
C ASN A 95 -32.85 -2.78 7.05
N LEU A 96 -32.20 -1.67 7.46
CA LEU A 96 -30.95 -1.67 8.21
C LEU A 96 -31.20 -1.30 9.68
N GLY A 97 -30.43 -1.90 10.59
CA GLY A 97 -30.38 -1.53 12.00
C GLY A 97 -29.34 -0.44 12.27
N ILE A 98 -29.37 0.15 13.47
CA ILE A 98 -28.45 1.22 13.91
C ILE A 98 -26.98 0.77 13.91
N LEU A 99 -26.72 -0.53 14.12
CA LEU A 99 -25.38 -1.13 14.10
C LEU A 99 -25.08 -1.89 12.81
N SER A 100 -25.91 -1.74 11.77
CA SER A 100 -25.69 -2.44 10.50
C SER A 100 -24.50 -1.82 9.76
N THR A 101 -23.52 -2.65 9.44
CA THR A 101 -22.39 -2.27 8.59
C THR A 101 -22.88 -2.07 7.16
N ILE A 102 -22.65 -0.87 6.62
CA ILE A 102 -22.94 -0.51 5.24
C ILE A 102 -21.66 -0.72 4.44
N TYR A 103 -21.69 -1.58 3.43
CA TYR A 103 -20.50 -1.90 2.63
C TYR A 103 -20.33 -0.91 1.47
N PRO A 104 -19.10 -0.46 1.18
CA PRO A 104 -18.80 0.30 -0.04
C PRO A 104 -19.24 -0.44 -1.31
N GLN A 105 -19.52 0.30 -2.39
CA GLN A 105 -20.00 -0.26 -3.66
C GLN A 105 -21.35 -0.99 -3.56
N THR A 106 -22.15 -0.67 -2.54
CA THR A 106 -23.58 -1.00 -2.49
C THR A 106 -24.41 0.26 -2.69
N THR A 107 -25.69 0.10 -3.04
CA THR A 107 -26.60 1.25 -3.19
C THR A 107 -27.60 1.31 -2.05
N LEU A 108 -27.96 2.51 -1.61
CA LEU A 108 -29.04 2.78 -0.66
C LEU A 108 -30.18 3.54 -1.33
N LEU A 109 -31.38 3.35 -0.81
CA LEU A 109 -32.55 4.15 -1.12
C LEU A 109 -32.67 5.29 -0.10
N ILE A 110 -32.62 6.54 -0.56
CA ILE A 110 -32.68 7.72 0.30
C ILE A 110 -34.09 8.30 0.25
N PRO A 111 -34.83 8.34 1.37
CA PRO A 111 -36.20 8.86 1.40
C PRO A 111 -36.23 10.38 1.37
N THR A 112 -36.70 10.96 0.27
CA THR A 112 -36.72 12.41 0.05
C THR A 112 -38.15 12.91 -0.20
N LYS A 113 -38.46 14.10 0.32
CA LYS A 113 -39.79 14.76 0.18
C LYS A 113 -39.94 15.54 -1.13
N GLY A 114 -38.82 15.78 -1.82
CA GLY A 114 -38.70 16.52 -3.07
C GLY A 114 -37.37 16.15 -3.72
N ILE A 115 -37.08 16.71 -4.90
CA ILE A 115 -35.77 16.51 -5.55
C ILE A 115 -34.67 17.00 -4.59
N PRO A 116 -33.71 16.14 -4.18
CA PRO A 116 -32.75 16.50 -3.13
C PRO A 116 -31.78 17.58 -3.60
N VAL A 117 -31.55 18.59 -2.75
CA VAL A 117 -30.48 19.57 -2.90
C VAL A 117 -29.34 19.15 -1.98
N LEU A 118 -28.20 18.76 -2.55
CA LEU A 118 -27.06 18.25 -1.80
C LEU A 118 -26.38 19.37 -1.00
N LYS A 119 -26.23 19.17 0.32
CA LYS A 119 -25.56 20.13 1.21
C LYS A 119 -24.11 19.72 1.43
N PHE A 120 -23.17 20.51 0.90
CA PHE A 120 -21.72 20.33 1.03
C PHE A 120 -21.11 21.44 1.91
N GLU A 121 -21.51 21.56 3.18
CA GLU A 121 -20.83 22.46 4.12
C GLU A 121 -20.39 21.72 5.39
N THR A 122 -19.08 21.75 5.62
CA THR A 122 -18.32 21.18 6.73
C THR A 122 -18.28 22.15 7.90
N THR A 123 -18.80 21.75 9.07
CA THR A 123 -18.26 22.22 10.36
C THR A 123 -18.56 21.19 11.45
N THR A 124 -17.52 20.62 12.04
CA THR A 124 -17.59 19.80 13.26
C THR A 124 -17.89 20.72 14.46
N PRO A 125 -18.93 20.46 15.28
CA PRO A 125 -19.07 21.16 16.56
C PRO A 125 -18.17 20.50 17.63
N PRO A 126 -17.69 21.25 18.62
CA PRO A 126 -16.79 20.73 19.66
C PRO A 126 -17.53 19.83 20.66
N ILE A 127 -16.83 18.78 21.09
CA ILE A 127 -17.25 17.82 22.11
C ILE A 127 -17.42 18.55 23.46
N SER A 128 -18.61 18.43 24.07
CA SER A 128 -18.84 18.80 25.47
C SER A 128 -18.65 17.58 26.37
N PRO A 129 -18.05 17.69 27.57
CA PRO A 129 -17.81 16.54 28.44
C PRO A 129 -19.07 16.11 29.22
N ALA A 130 -18.98 14.89 29.74
CA ALA A 130 -20.02 14.07 30.35
C ALA A 130 -20.91 14.75 31.42
N SER A 131 -22.21 14.52 31.29
CA SER A 131 -23.26 14.83 32.27
C SER A 131 -23.17 13.89 33.49
N SER A 132 -22.75 14.42 34.63
CA SER A 132 -23.16 13.90 35.95
C SER A 132 -24.45 14.59 36.39
N ARG A 133 -25.50 13.79 36.67
CA ARG A 133 -26.67 14.28 37.41
C ARG A 133 -26.25 14.58 38.86
N PRO A 134 -26.81 15.64 39.48
CA PRO A 134 -27.96 15.39 40.35
C PRO A 134 -29.08 16.43 40.21
N VAL A 135 -30.27 15.98 40.62
CA VAL A 135 -31.52 16.72 40.80
C VAL A 135 -31.38 17.75 41.93
N ILE A 136 -32.08 18.90 41.86
CA ILE A 136 -32.81 19.60 42.96
C ILE A 136 -33.49 20.89 42.42
N PRO A 137 -34.63 21.35 43.00
CA PRO A 137 -35.64 22.19 42.34
C PRO A 137 -35.52 23.72 42.54
N LEU A 138 -36.45 24.42 41.88
CA LEU A 138 -36.59 25.86 41.62
C LEU A 138 -36.71 26.81 42.85
N LYS A 139 -36.45 28.10 42.56
CA LYS A 139 -36.56 29.38 43.32
C LYS A 139 -35.29 29.78 44.09
N LYS A 140 -34.84 31.05 44.11
CA LYS A 140 -35.54 32.35 44.00
C LYS A 140 -34.56 33.45 43.53
N LEU A 141 -35.14 34.52 43.00
CA LEU A 141 -34.56 35.78 42.51
C LEU A 141 -33.84 36.59 43.61
N GLY A 142 -32.77 37.33 43.26
CA GLY A 142 -32.16 38.32 44.16
C GLY A 142 -30.87 39.01 43.65
N GLU A 143 -31.06 40.18 43.02
CA GLU A 143 -30.28 41.44 43.07
C GLU A 143 -28.74 41.52 42.94
N ASN A 144 -28.35 42.25 41.88
CA ASN A 144 -27.29 43.27 41.73
C ASN A 144 -26.15 43.39 42.76
N LYS A 145 -24.90 43.41 42.26
CA LYS A 145 -23.93 44.50 42.50
C LYS A 145 -22.77 44.50 41.49
N SER A 146 -22.36 45.72 41.15
CA SER A 146 -21.41 46.14 40.13
C SER A 146 -19.93 46.08 40.53
N SER A 147 -19.06 46.15 39.50
CA SER A 147 -17.76 46.87 39.45
C SER A 147 -16.48 46.11 39.85
N LYS A 148 -15.72 45.69 38.82
CA LYS A 148 -14.29 45.97 38.55
C LYS A 148 -13.64 44.83 37.76
N ARG A 149 -13.55 44.95 36.43
CA ARG A 149 -12.56 44.21 35.63
C ARG A 149 -12.31 44.90 34.30
N ARG A 150 -11.45 45.91 34.32
CA ARG A 150 -10.78 46.41 33.12
C ARG A 150 -9.29 46.40 33.47
N ASN A 151 -8.61 45.31 33.07
CA ASN A 151 -7.16 45.12 32.96
C ASN A 151 -6.77 43.66 32.64
N SER A 152 -7.72 42.71 32.60
CA SER A 152 -7.41 41.30 32.29
C SER A 152 -7.36 40.95 30.79
N PHE A 153 -7.77 41.86 29.89
CA PHE A 153 -7.87 41.56 28.44
C PHE A 153 -6.59 41.85 27.65
N ILE A 154 -5.69 42.70 28.16
CA ILE A 154 -4.46 43.08 27.43
C ILE A 154 -3.40 41.98 27.56
N VAL A 155 -3.27 41.36 28.73
CA VAL A 155 -2.28 40.28 28.97
C VAL A 155 -2.62 39.02 28.18
N LEU A 156 -3.91 38.71 28.00
CA LEU A 156 -4.34 37.55 27.23
C LEU A 156 -4.08 37.72 25.72
N GLY A 157 -4.24 38.94 25.19
CA GLY A 157 -4.01 39.24 23.78
C GLY A 157 -2.54 39.12 23.36
N VAL A 158 -1.60 39.58 24.20
CA VAL A 158 -0.16 39.50 23.92
C VAL A 158 0.33 38.06 23.94
N GLY A 159 -0.16 37.23 24.87
CA GLY A 159 0.21 35.81 24.94
C GLY A 159 -0.25 35.02 23.70
N VAL A 160 -1.45 35.29 23.19
CA VAL A 160 -1.96 34.63 21.97
C VAL A 160 -1.14 35.05 20.74
N PHE A 161 -0.74 36.32 20.64
CA PHE A 161 0.04 36.80 19.50
C PHE A 161 1.46 36.18 19.47
N ILE A 162 2.11 36.07 20.63
CA ILE A 162 3.41 35.43 20.74
C ILE A 162 3.32 33.94 20.38
N ALA A 163 2.30 33.23 20.89
CA ALA A 163 2.10 31.81 20.58
C ALA A 163 1.85 31.57 19.08
N LEU A 164 1.04 32.42 18.43
CA LEU A 164 0.80 32.34 16.98
C LEU A 164 2.07 32.64 16.17
N SER A 165 2.88 33.60 16.60
CA SER A 165 4.16 33.89 15.93
C SER A 165 5.13 32.70 16.00
N PHE A 166 5.24 32.04 17.15
CA PHE A 166 6.05 30.82 17.28
C PHE A 166 5.51 29.67 16.43
N LEU A 167 4.18 29.51 16.33
CA LEU A 167 3.55 28.49 15.49
C LEU A 167 3.89 28.72 14.01
N VAL A 168 3.83 29.97 13.53
CA VAL A 168 4.16 30.31 12.13
C VAL A 168 5.63 30.05 11.83
N VAL A 169 6.54 30.36 12.76
CA VAL A 169 7.97 30.06 12.61
C VAL A 169 8.22 28.55 12.61
N ALA A 170 7.57 27.78 13.48
CA ALA A 170 7.68 26.32 13.51
C ALA A 170 7.12 25.66 12.22
N ILE A 171 6.00 26.18 11.69
CA ILE A 171 5.47 25.75 10.40
C ILE A 171 6.42 26.15 9.27
N GLY A 172 6.99 27.36 9.31
CA GLY A 172 8.00 27.81 8.35
C GLY A 172 9.22 26.90 8.32
N LEU A 173 9.77 26.56 9.50
CA LEU A 173 10.92 25.67 9.66
C LEU A 173 10.62 24.25 9.19
N THR A 174 9.48 23.67 9.58
CA THR A 174 9.08 22.33 9.15
C THR A 174 8.83 22.27 7.65
N LEU A 175 8.27 23.31 7.04
CA LEU A 175 8.12 23.43 5.60
C LEU A 175 9.46 23.62 4.89
N SER A 176 10.40 24.40 5.42
CA SER A 176 11.74 24.54 4.82
C SER A 176 12.56 23.26 4.91
N VAL A 177 12.47 22.51 6.02
CA VAL A 177 13.07 21.17 6.15
C VAL A 177 12.39 20.20 5.16
N ARG A 178 11.06 20.21 5.05
CA ARG A 178 10.35 19.45 4.01
C ARG A 178 10.75 19.85 2.59
N LYS A 179 11.00 21.13 2.34
CA LYS A 179 11.40 21.64 1.00
C LYS A 179 12.84 21.27 0.64
N GLN A 180 13.69 21.07 1.65
CA GLN A 180 15.07 20.59 1.48
C GLN A 180 15.14 19.07 1.25
N TRP A 181 14.06 18.35 1.57
CA TRP A 181 13.93 16.90 1.46
C TRP A 181 12.97 16.41 0.37
N TYR A 182 12.17 17.30 -0.22
CA TYR A 182 11.58 17.01 -1.53
C TYR A 182 12.72 17.06 -2.55
N PRO A 183 13.06 15.94 -3.23
CA PRO A 183 13.97 16.01 -4.35
C PRO A 183 13.36 17.01 -5.33
N ARG A 184 14.05 18.14 -5.55
CA ARG A 184 13.76 18.99 -6.70
C ARG A 184 13.72 18.03 -7.88
N ASN A 185 12.64 18.05 -8.65
CA ASN A 185 12.57 17.36 -9.94
C ASN A 185 13.91 17.61 -10.63
N PHE A 186 14.70 16.55 -10.79
CA PHE A 186 15.96 16.63 -11.51
C PHE A 186 15.61 17.14 -12.89
N GLN A 187 15.94 18.40 -13.16
CA GLN A 187 15.87 18.92 -14.51
C GLN A 187 17.04 18.28 -15.24
N PRO A 188 16.82 17.51 -16.32
CA PRO A 188 17.91 16.92 -17.06
C PRO A 188 18.85 18.04 -17.48
N LEU A 189 20.14 17.91 -17.13
CA LEU A 189 21.22 18.80 -17.57
C LEU A 189 21.33 18.70 -19.10
N SER A 190 20.49 19.48 -19.78
CA SER A 190 20.33 19.55 -21.24
C SER A 190 19.93 18.21 -21.89
N ALA A 191 19.23 18.30 -23.01
CA ALA A 191 18.92 17.16 -23.86
C ALA A 191 20.22 16.46 -24.31
N ARG A 192 20.65 15.44 -23.58
CA ARG A 192 21.81 14.61 -23.95
C ARG A 192 21.39 13.64 -25.05
N SER A 193 21.40 14.15 -26.27
CA SER A 193 21.45 13.32 -27.47
C SER A 193 22.82 12.67 -27.55
N SER A 194 22.94 11.43 -27.10
CA SER A 194 24.01 10.53 -27.51
C SER A 194 23.39 9.36 -28.29
N LYS A 195 24.12 8.88 -29.31
CA LYS A 195 23.62 7.94 -30.32
C LYS A 195 23.14 6.64 -29.67
N LEU A 196 21.83 6.39 -29.77
CA LEU A 196 21.10 5.15 -29.49
C LEU A 196 21.48 3.99 -30.44
N SER A 197 22.70 3.97 -31.00
CA SER A 197 23.04 3.17 -32.19
C SER A 197 23.32 1.68 -31.94
N GLY A 198 22.87 1.11 -30.82
CA GLY A 198 23.03 -0.31 -30.49
C GLY A 198 21.77 -0.99 -29.98
N PHE A 199 20.66 -0.28 -29.89
CA PHE A 199 19.44 -0.80 -29.27
C PHE A 199 18.48 -1.42 -30.29
N SER A 200 17.81 -2.50 -29.87
CA SER A 200 16.73 -3.11 -30.65
C SER A 200 15.63 -2.07 -30.96
N PRO A 201 15.04 -2.07 -32.17
CA PRO A 201 13.90 -1.22 -32.51
C PRO A 201 12.76 -1.29 -31.47
N ASP A 202 12.52 -2.46 -30.89
CA ASP A 202 11.49 -2.68 -29.86
C ASP A 202 11.85 -1.99 -28.53
N PHE A 203 13.14 -1.96 -28.17
CA PHE A 203 13.65 -1.25 -27.00
C PHE A 203 13.54 0.27 -27.18
N LEU A 204 13.81 0.76 -28.40
CA LEU A 204 13.66 2.17 -28.75
C LEU A 204 12.20 2.62 -28.75
N ASP A 205 11.29 1.79 -29.27
CA ASP A 205 9.84 2.02 -29.19
C ASP A 205 9.36 2.04 -27.73
N GLY A 206 9.84 1.10 -26.90
CA GLY A 206 9.59 1.08 -25.46
C GLY A 206 10.05 2.34 -24.73
N MET A 207 11.28 2.83 -25.03
CA MET A 207 11.80 4.08 -24.47
C MET A 207 11.04 5.31 -24.93
N SER A 208 10.53 5.32 -26.17
CA SER A 208 9.76 6.45 -26.71
C SER A 208 8.39 6.64 -26.03
N LYS A 209 7.86 5.58 -25.41
CA LYS A 209 6.57 5.56 -24.68
C LYS A 209 6.69 5.95 -23.18
N LEU A 210 7.90 6.22 -22.69
CA LEU A 210 8.14 6.52 -21.28
C LEU A 210 7.72 7.96 -20.92
N LYS A 211 6.85 8.11 -19.89
CA LYS A 211 6.54 9.41 -19.26
C LYS A 211 7.74 10.03 -18.51
N HIS A 212 8.81 9.26 -18.28
CA HIS A 212 10.05 9.68 -17.64
C HIS A 212 11.24 9.16 -18.45
N SER A 213 12.00 10.05 -19.09
CA SER A 213 13.22 9.68 -19.82
C SER A 213 14.28 9.18 -18.83
N LEU A 214 14.69 7.91 -18.94
CA LEU A 214 15.87 7.39 -18.23
C LEU A 214 17.11 8.19 -18.63
N LEU A 215 17.98 8.49 -17.67
CA LEU A 215 19.21 9.23 -17.91
C LEU A 215 20.29 8.29 -18.46
N ASN A 216 20.94 8.70 -19.55
CA ASN A 216 22.14 8.03 -20.05
C ASN A 216 23.37 8.67 -19.40
N PHE A 217 24.01 7.93 -18.49
CA PHE A 217 25.23 8.33 -17.81
C PHE A 217 26.45 7.84 -18.59
N SER A 218 27.50 8.65 -18.61
CA SER A 218 28.82 8.19 -19.09
C SER A 218 29.58 7.49 -17.97
N LEU A 219 30.48 6.57 -18.33
CA LEU A 219 31.33 5.89 -17.36
C LEU A 219 32.17 6.87 -16.54
N GLU A 220 32.63 7.97 -17.16
CA GLU A 220 33.40 9.01 -16.47
C GLU A 220 32.58 9.70 -15.38
N GLU A 221 31.29 9.93 -15.61
CA GLU A 221 30.42 10.49 -14.58
C GLU A 221 30.19 9.52 -13.43
N LEU A 222 30.03 8.23 -13.73
CA LEU A 222 29.90 7.23 -12.67
C LEU A 222 31.19 7.13 -11.85
N ARG A 223 32.35 7.19 -12.49
CA ARG A 223 33.65 7.26 -11.80
C ARG A 223 33.76 8.48 -10.90
N LEU A 224 33.44 9.66 -11.42
CA LEU A 224 33.47 10.88 -10.61
C LEU A 224 32.49 10.79 -9.43
N ALA A 225 31.31 10.21 -9.65
CA ALA A 225 30.28 10.06 -8.64
C ALA A 225 30.66 9.09 -7.51
N THR A 226 31.45 8.05 -7.80
CA THR A 226 31.86 6.99 -6.86
C THR A 226 33.31 7.09 -6.39
N ALA A 227 33.99 8.20 -6.71
CA ALA A 227 35.44 8.35 -6.48
C ALA A 227 36.25 7.18 -7.07
N ASP A 228 36.01 6.90 -8.35
CA ASP A 228 36.57 5.80 -9.15
C ASP A 228 36.25 4.40 -8.59
N PHE A 229 34.99 4.20 -8.20
CA PHE A 229 34.48 2.95 -7.61
C PHE A 229 35.28 2.53 -6.36
N SER A 230 35.63 3.50 -5.54
CA SER A 230 36.37 3.28 -4.29
C SER A 230 35.62 2.36 -3.32
N GLU A 231 36.36 1.67 -2.46
CA GLU A 231 35.79 0.86 -1.36
C GLU A 231 34.91 1.70 -0.42
N ASP A 232 35.23 2.99 -0.22
CA ASP A 232 34.42 3.90 0.60
C ASP A 232 33.03 4.16 0.01
N SER A 233 32.91 4.05 -1.32
CA SER A 233 31.62 4.15 -2.02
C SER A 233 30.87 2.82 -2.06
N LEU A 234 31.50 1.70 -1.70
CA LEU A 234 30.88 0.39 -1.80
C LEU A 234 29.81 0.20 -0.70
N VAL A 235 28.56 0.04 -1.10
CA VAL A 235 27.45 -0.20 -0.18
C VAL A 235 27.32 -1.69 0.13
N SER A 236 27.31 -2.52 -0.91
CA SER A 236 27.22 -3.97 -0.79
C SER A 236 27.42 -4.65 -2.13
N GLY A 237 28.28 -5.66 -2.18
CA GLY A 237 28.45 -6.53 -3.35
C GLY A 237 28.90 -5.75 -4.58
N SER A 238 27.96 -5.47 -5.48
CA SER A 238 28.20 -4.74 -6.74
C SER A 238 27.50 -3.37 -6.79
N VAL A 239 27.07 -2.85 -5.63
CA VAL A 239 26.33 -1.59 -5.52
C VAL A 239 27.19 -0.53 -4.84
N TYR A 240 27.34 0.62 -5.49
CA TYR A 240 28.10 1.76 -5.05
C TYR A 240 27.17 2.95 -4.76
N HIS A 241 27.50 3.74 -3.74
CA HIS A 241 26.89 5.03 -3.48
C HIS A 241 27.58 6.08 -4.35
N GLY A 242 26.80 6.70 -5.23
CA GLY A 242 27.27 7.78 -6.11
C GLY A 242 26.64 9.12 -5.76
N ILE A 243 27.40 10.19 -5.92
CA ILE A 243 26.90 11.57 -5.79
C ILE A 243 27.10 12.31 -7.12
N VAL A 244 26.01 12.72 -7.76
CA VAL A 244 26.04 13.54 -8.99
C VAL A 244 25.37 14.87 -8.70
N GLY A 245 26.16 15.95 -8.63
CA GLY A 245 25.67 17.24 -8.15
C GLY A 245 25.29 17.16 -6.67
N GLU A 246 24.05 17.48 -6.33
CA GLU A 246 23.49 17.33 -4.97
C GLU A 246 22.68 16.04 -4.79
N SER A 247 22.59 15.19 -5.82
CA SER A 247 21.73 14.00 -5.82
C SER A 247 22.52 12.73 -5.51
N HIS A 248 21.94 11.88 -4.67
CA HIS A 248 22.50 10.60 -4.27
C HIS A 248 21.88 9.47 -5.10
N PHE A 249 22.71 8.53 -5.54
CA PHE A 249 22.31 7.40 -6.37
C PHE A 249 22.90 6.09 -5.85
N ALA A 250 22.18 5.00 -6.08
CA ALA A 250 22.72 3.64 -5.97
C ALA A 250 23.11 3.17 -7.38
N ILE A 251 24.41 2.98 -7.60
CA ILE A 251 24.99 2.58 -8.89
C ILE A 251 25.33 1.09 -8.79
N GLU A 252 24.56 0.27 -9.48
CA GLU A 252 24.72 -1.18 -9.46
C GLU A 252 25.44 -1.65 -10.73
N GLU A 253 26.59 -2.32 -10.55
CA GLU A 253 27.26 -3.06 -11.62
C GLU A 253 26.45 -4.32 -11.95
N MET A 254 26.22 -4.52 -13.25
CA MET A 254 25.44 -5.62 -13.79
C MET A 254 26.37 -6.72 -14.32
N GLY A 255 25.97 -7.99 -14.16
CA GLY A 255 26.81 -9.11 -14.59
C GLY A 255 26.94 -9.23 -16.11
N SER A 256 25.95 -8.75 -16.86
CA SER A 256 25.97 -8.73 -18.32
C SER A 256 25.04 -7.66 -18.89
N GLU A 257 25.23 -7.33 -20.16
CA GLU A 257 24.33 -6.43 -20.88
C GLU A 257 22.91 -7.00 -21.02
N VAL A 258 22.78 -8.32 -21.14
CA VAL A 258 21.48 -9.01 -21.20
C VAL A 258 20.71 -8.84 -19.89
N GLU A 259 21.39 -9.03 -18.75
CA GLU A 259 20.81 -8.81 -17.41
C GLU A 259 20.36 -7.35 -17.23
N ALA A 260 21.19 -6.39 -17.68
CA ALA A 260 20.85 -4.98 -17.63
C ALA A 260 19.61 -4.64 -18.46
N HIS A 261 19.54 -5.12 -19.70
CA HIS A 261 18.38 -4.92 -20.57
C HIS A 261 17.10 -5.52 -19.98
N GLN A 262 17.18 -6.74 -19.43
CA GLN A 262 16.03 -7.37 -18.78
C GLN A 262 15.48 -6.52 -17.63
N VAL A 263 16.36 -5.98 -16.79
CA VAL A 263 15.95 -5.13 -15.66
C VAL A 263 15.35 -3.82 -16.16
N ILE A 264 15.96 -3.19 -17.17
CA ILE A 264 15.42 -1.97 -17.80
C ILE A 264 14.03 -2.26 -18.39
N ASP A 265 13.85 -3.34 -19.12
CA ASP A 265 12.57 -3.72 -19.75
C ASP A 265 11.44 -3.93 -18.74
N ILE A 266 11.76 -4.42 -17.55
CA ILE A 266 10.79 -4.59 -16.46
C ILE A 266 10.50 -3.23 -15.81
N LEU A 267 11.54 -2.51 -15.38
CA LEU A 267 11.40 -1.27 -14.60
C LEU A 267 10.92 -0.07 -15.41
N THR A 268 10.94 -0.15 -16.74
CA THR A 268 10.29 0.81 -17.63
C THR A 268 8.79 0.59 -17.75
N LYS A 269 8.30 -0.63 -17.46
CA LYS A 269 6.87 -1.00 -17.52
C LYS A 269 6.17 -0.90 -16.18
N ILE A 270 6.91 -0.81 -15.08
CA ILE A 270 6.37 -0.75 -13.73
C ILE A 270 6.81 0.54 -13.03
N ASN A 271 5.90 1.20 -12.32
CA ASN A 271 6.20 2.42 -11.58
C ASN A 271 5.28 2.52 -10.36
N HIS A 272 5.87 2.41 -9.17
CA HIS A 272 5.11 2.34 -7.92
C HIS A 272 5.92 2.90 -6.75
N LEU A 273 5.24 3.48 -5.75
CA LEU A 273 5.88 4.11 -4.59
C LEU A 273 6.76 3.12 -3.80
N ASN A 274 6.35 1.86 -3.72
CA ASN A 274 7.04 0.78 -3.01
C ASN A 274 7.96 -0.06 -3.91
N ILE A 275 8.43 0.49 -5.04
CA ILE A 275 9.43 -0.13 -5.93
C ILE A 275 10.56 0.87 -6.13
N ALA A 276 11.80 0.40 -6.05
CA ALA A 276 12.98 1.22 -6.27
C ALA A 276 13.00 1.75 -7.71
N LYS A 277 13.04 3.07 -7.85
CA LYS A 277 12.99 3.74 -9.13
C LYS A 277 14.33 3.65 -9.85
N LEU A 278 14.31 3.12 -11.08
CA LEU A 278 15.40 3.22 -12.04
C LEU A 278 15.45 4.67 -12.57
N GLN A 279 16.60 5.32 -12.39
CA GLN A 279 16.82 6.71 -12.81
C GLN A 279 17.61 6.79 -14.12
N GLY A 280 18.48 5.82 -14.37
CA GLY A 280 19.29 5.80 -15.58
C GLY A 280 20.15 4.55 -15.72
N PHE A 281 21.01 4.57 -16.73
CA PHE A 281 21.90 3.48 -17.06
C PHE A 281 23.20 4.04 -17.67
N CYS A 282 24.24 3.22 -17.68
CA CYS A 282 25.47 3.46 -18.41
C CYS A 282 25.88 2.15 -19.09
N PHE A 283 25.95 2.19 -20.43
CA PHE A 283 26.51 1.10 -21.22
C PHE A 283 27.94 1.46 -21.64
N GLY A 284 28.84 0.49 -21.53
CA GLY A 284 30.26 0.62 -21.83
C GLY A 284 30.92 -0.75 -21.83
N ILE A 285 32.16 -0.87 -21.36
CA ILE A 285 32.81 -2.17 -21.16
C ILE A 285 32.04 -3.03 -20.16
N ARG A 286 31.44 -2.39 -19.15
CA ARG A 286 30.58 -3.02 -18.15
C ARG A 286 29.27 -2.23 -18.05
N PRO A 287 28.10 -2.90 -17.97
CA PRO A 287 26.83 -2.22 -17.80
C PRO A 287 26.59 -1.84 -16.34
N TYR A 288 26.08 -0.62 -16.13
CA TYR A 288 25.66 -0.12 -14.81
C TYR A 288 24.22 0.38 -14.88
N LEU A 289 23.46 0.10 -13.82
CA LEU A 289 22.14 0.68 -13.61
C LEU A 289 22.19 1.67 -12.44
N VAL A 290 21.49 2.79 -12.60
CA VAL A 290 21.49 3.89 -11.64
C VAL A 290 20.08 3.99 -11.04
N PHE A 291 19.97 3.73 -9.76
CA PHE A 291 18.74 3.77 -8.99
C PHE A 291 18.70 4.97 -8.05
N GLU A 292 17.50 5.31 -7.59
CA GLU A 292 17.37 6.17 -6.41
C GLU A 292 18.12 5.57 -5.21
N PHE A 293 18.74 6.43 -4.40
CA PHE A 293 19.44 6.00 -3.19
C PHE A 293 18.47 6.00 -2.00
N ALA A 294 18.38 4.87 -1.29
CA ALA A 294 17.63 4.75 -0.05
C ALA A 294 18.58 4.98 1.12
N GLU A 295 18.36 6.06 1.88
CA GLU A 295 19.39 6.59 2.74
C GLU A 295 19.54 5.83 4.07
N LEU A 296 18.51 5.07 4.49
CA LEU A 296 18.65 4.11 5.61
C LEU A 296 19.17 2.74 5.15
N GLY A 297 19.40 2.55 3.84
CA GLY A 297 19.91 1.31 3.28
C GLY A 297 18.84 0.22 3.18
N ASN A 298 19.23 -1.03 3.42
CA ASN A 298 18.33 -2.18 3.36
C ASN A 298 17.87 -2.65 4.76
N LEU A 299 16.71 -3.31 4.80
CA LEU A 299 16.08 -3.79 6.03
C LEU A 299 16.98 -4.71 6.85
N ARG A 300 17.75 -5.60 6.21
CA ARG A 300 18.68 -6.49 6.93
C ARG A 300 19.74 -5.69 7.69
N GLY A 301 20.33 -4.68 7.05
CA GLY A 301 21.32 -3.80 7.66
C GLY A 301 20.75 -3.04 8.87
N ILE A 302 19.49 -2.58 8.76
CA ILE A 302 18.79 -1.90 9.86
C ILE A 302 18.55 -2.85 11.04
N LEU A 303 18.00 -4.04 10.78
CA LEU A 303 17.71 -5.03 11.83
C LEU A 303 18.96 -5.53 12.55
N SER A 304 20.11 -5.59 11.86
CA SER A 304 21.39 -6.00 12.45
C SER A 304 22.15 -4.86 13.16
N ASN A 305 21.75 -3.60 12.97
CA ASN A 305 22.40 -2.45 13.58
C ASN A 305 21.66 -2.06 14.87
N ALA A 306 22.29 -2.27 16.03
CA ALA A 306 21.67 -2.01 17.33
C ALA A 306 21.06 -0.60 17.47
N LYS A 307 21.71 0.42 16.92
CA LYS A 307 21.20 1.81 16.98
C LYS A 307 19.95 1.97 16.12
N LEU A 308 20.01 1.57 14.85
CA LEU A 308 18.87 1.70 13.94
C LEU A 308 17.71 0.78 14.31
N ALA A 309 18.00 -0.40 14.86
CA ALA A 309 17.01 -1.33 15.37
C ALA A 309 16.16 -0.71 16.50
N THR A 310 16.77 0.07 17.40
CA THR A 310 16.01 0.79 18.45
C THR A 310 15.10 1.88 17.90
N GLU A 311 15.41 2.44 16.73
CA GLU A 311 14.54 3.42 16.07
C GLU A 311 13.41 2.73 15.27
N LEU A 312 13.55 1.44 14.95
CA LEU A 312 12.59 0.63 14.21
C LEU A 312 11.51 0.05 15.14
N THR A 313 10.65 0.95 15.62
CA THR A 313 9.45 0.65 16.45
C THR A 313 8.51 -0.35 15.77
N TRP A 314 7.65 -1.01 16.54
CA TRP A 314 6.62 -1.93 16.02
C TRP A 314 5.79 -1.31 14.88
N ALA A 315 5.30 -0.08 15.05
CA ALA A 315 4.48 0.59 14.04
C ALA A 315 5.21 0.74 12.70
N LYS A 316 6.50 1.11 12.72
CA LYS A 316 7.34 1.19 11.52
C LYS A 316 7.54 -0.18 10.88
N ARG A 317 7.71 -1.25 11.66
CA ARG A 317 7.81 -2.62 11.13
C ARG A 317 6.52 -3.03 10.41
N MET A 318 5.36 -2.68 10.97
CA MET A 318 4.06 -2.97 10.34
C MET A 318 3.87 -2.15 9.06
N GLN A 319 4.28 -0.87 9.06
CA GLN A 319 4.27 -0.06 7.85
C GLN A 319 5.19 -0.63 6.76
N ILE A 320 6.38 -1.11 7.10
CA ILE A 320 7.31 -1.76 6.16
C ILE A 320 6.70 -3.04 5.59
N ALA A 321 6.10 -3.89 6.44
CA ALA A 321 5.40 -5.09 6.00
C ALA A 321 4.26 -4.78 5.02
N PHE A 322 3.46 -3.75 5.32
CA PHE A 322 2.37 -3.30 4.48
C PHE A 322 2.86 -2.73 3.15
N ASP A 323 3.86 -1.85 3.18
CA ASP A 323 4.49 -1.28 1.98
C ASP A 323 5.04 -2.36 1.03
N LEU A 324 5.73 -3.36 1.60
CA LEU A 324 6.23 -4.51 0.85
C LEU A 324 5.09 -5.32 0.24
N ALA A 325 4.00 -5.53 0.99
CA ALA A 325 2.83 -6.22 0.50
C ALA A 325 2.11 -5.46 -0.64
N VAL A 326 2.03 -4.13 -0.55
CA VAL A 326 1.45 -3.29 -1.61
C VAL A 326 2.32 -3.36 -2.88
N GLY A 327 3.64 -3.26 -2.75
CA GLY A 327 4.56 -3.39 -3.88
C GLY A 327 4.46 -4.75 -4.57
N LEU A 328 4.38 -5.84 -3.80
CA LEU A 328 4.20 -7.19 -4.33
C LEU A 328 2.84 -7.38 -5.00
N HIS A 329 1.76 -6.91 -4.37
CA HIS A 329 0.44 -6.93 -4.97
C HIS A 329 0.42 -6.21 -6.33
N TYR A 330 1.06 -5.05 -6.41
CA TYR A 330 1.14 -4.27 -7.64
C TYR A 330 1.79 -5.06 -8.79
N ILE A 331 2.97 -5.67 -8.57
CA ILE A 331 3.66 -6.42 -9.63
C ILE A 331 2.98 -7.75 -9.97
N HIS A 332 2.22 -8.34 -9.04
CA HIS A 332 1.50 -9.60 -9.28
C HIS A 332 0.18 -9.37 -10.03
N TYR A 333 -0.57 -8.32 -9.71
CA TYR A 333 -1.97 -8.18 -10.12
C TYR A 333 -2.30 -6.88 -10.86
N CYS A 334 -1.48 -5.84 -10.76
CA CYS A 334 -1.79 -4.52 -11.31
C CYS A 334 -0.94 -4.13 -12.52
N THR A 335 -0.02 -4.99 -12.96
CA THR A 335 0.79 -4.78 -14.16
C THR A 335 0.35 -5.74 -15.27
N SER A 336 0.47 -5.29 -16.52
CA SER A 336 0.30 -6.15 -17.69
C SER A 336 1.57 -6.08 -18.55
N PRO A 337 2.37 -7.15 -18.60
CA PRO A 337 2.14 -8.45 -17.96
C PRO A 337 2.41 -8.42 -16.43
N SER A 338 1.98 -9.47 -15.72
CA SER A 338 2.34 -9.67 -14.30
C SER A 338 3.79 -10.11 -14.17
N TYR A 339 4.43 -9.83 -13.05
CA TYR A 339 5.82 -10.18 -12.76
C TYR A 339 5.94 -10.94 -11.44
N VAL A 340 6.77 -11.98 -11.41
CA VAL A 340 7.21 -12.65 -10.17
C VAL A 340 8.64 -12.19 -9.89
N HIS A 341 8.90 -11.67 -8.69
CA HIS A 341 10.17 -11.07 -8.31
C HIS A 341 11.28 -12.11 -8.10
N ARG A 342 10.95 -13.26 -7.50
CA ARG A 342 11.83 -14.42 -7.21
C ARG A 342 13.00 -14.17 -6.27
N ASN A 343 13.25 -12.93 -5.86
CA ASN A 343 14.34 -12.57 -4.97
C ASN A 343 13.90 -11.64 -3.83
N ILE A 344 12.70 -11.85 -3.28
CA ILE A 344 12.26 -11.12 -2.09
C ILE A 344 13.07 -11.59 -0.88
N ASN A 345 13.63 -10.65 -0.12
CA ASN A 345 14.36 -10.86 1.12
C ASN A 345 14.71 -9.50 1.74
N SER A 346 15.12 -9.48 3.02
CA SER A 346 15.44 -8.25 3.75
C SER A 346 16.61 -7.42 3.20
N LYS A 347 17.50 -7.98 2.37
CA LYS A 347 18.57 -7.21 1.69
C LYS A 347 18.08 -6.48 0.44
N ASN A 348 16.95 -6.93 -0.12
CA ASN A 348 16.29 -6.34 -1.29
C ASN A 348 15.05 -5.49 -0.91
N VAL A 349 14.88 -5.20 0.38
CA VAL A 349 13.89 -4.26 0.89
C VAL A 349 14.65 -3.01 1.33
N LEU A 350 14.60 -1.97 0.51
CA LEU A 350 15.22 -0.68 0.78
C LEU A 350 14.31 0.17 1.66
N ILE A 351 14.89 0.90 2.61
CA ILE A 351 14.16 1.74 3.54
C ILE A 351 14.55 3.20 3.33
N THR A 352 13.54 4.03 3.08
CA THR A 352 13.70 5.49 2.96
C THR A 352 13.81 6.16 4.32
N MET A 353 14.25 7.41 4.36
CA MET A 353 14.36 8.19 5.62
C MET A 353 13.05 8.38 6.38
N ASP A 354 11.92 8.35 5.67
CA ASP A 354 10.56 8.34 6.19
C ASP A 354 10.05 6.94 6.58
N TRP A 355 10.95 5.95 6.71
CA TRP A 355 10.68 4.58 7.12
C TRP A 355 9.67 3.86 6.20
N ARG A 356 9.69 4.20 4.91
CA ARG A 356 8.89 3.53 3.88
C ARG A 356 9.72 2.46 3.17
N ALA A 357 9.06 1.38 2.79
CA ALA A 357 9.74 0.25 2.14
C ALA A 357 9.63 0.33 0.62
N LYS A 358 10.73 -0.01 -0.07
CA LYS A 358 10.82 -0.14 -1.52
C LYS A 358 11.45 -1.47 -1.91
N ILE A 359 10.83 -2.18 -2.84
CA ILE A 359 11.36 -3.44 -3.40
C ILE A 359 12.47 -3.11 -4.39
N SER A 360 13.62 -3.76 -4.25
CA SER A 360 14.74 -3.72 -5.20
C SER A 360 15.14 -5.15 -5.62
N GLY A 361 16.13 -5.28 -6.50
CA GLY A 361 16.67 -6.59 -6.86
C GLY A 361 15.91 -7.35 -7.95
N PHE A 362 15.38 -6.62 -8.94
CA PHE A 362 14.62 -7.14 -10.09
C PHE A 362 15.45 -7.94 -11.11
N LYS A 363 16.76 -8.16 -10.87
CA LYS A 363 17.64 -8.98 -11.72
C LYS A 363 17.08 -10.37 -12.00
N LEU A 364 16.39 -10.95 -11.02
CA LEU A 364 15.79 -12.27 -11.12
C LEU A 364 14.29 -12.20 -11.44
N ALA A 365 13.69 -11.04 -11.66
CA ALA A 365 12.27 -10.95 -11.94
C ALA A 365 11.93 -11.55 -13.32
N LYS A 366 10.75 -12.18 -13.43
CA LYS A 366 10.29 -12.80 -14.67
C LYS A 366 8.82 -12.52 -14.89
N THR A 367 8.46 -12.34 -16.15
CA THR A 367 7.08 -12.22 -16.58
C THR A 367 6.32 -13.51 -16.29
N PHE A 368 5.08 -13.35 -15.83
CA PHE A 368 4.12 -14.43 -15.64
C PHE A 368 2.87 -14.10 -16.47
N THR A 369 2.61 -14.90 -17.50
CA THR A 369 1.42 -14.79 -18.34
C THR A 369 0.44 -15.90 -17.98
N CYS A 370 -0.73 -15.53 -17.47
CA CYS A 370 -1.87 -16.44 -17.35
C CYS A 370 -2.51 -16.63 -18.74
N THR A 371 -1.86 -17.38 -19.63
CA THR A 371 -2.53 -17.82 -20.86
C THR A 371 -3.27 -19.13 -20.57
N GLU A 372 -4.53 -19.22 -21.02
CA GLU A 372 -5.47 -20.32 -20.78
C GLU A 372 -4.97 -21.69 -21.25
N GLU A 373 -3.88 -21.76 -22.01
CA GLU A 373 -3.33 -22.98 -22.58
C GLU A 373 -2.22 -23.66 -21.76
N VAL A 374 -1.88 -23.14 -20.56
CA VAL A 374 -0.99 -23.86 -19.62
C VAL A 374 -1.81 -24.27 -18.40
N GLU A 375 -2.39 -25.47 -18.50
CA GLU A 375 -3.09 -26.13 -17.41
C GLU A 375 -2.21 -26.15 -16.14
N LYS A 376 -2.65 -25.40 -15.11
CA LYS A 376 -2.13 -25.31 -13.73
C LYS A 376 -0.99 -24.32 -13.44
N ASN A 377 -1.34 -23.03 -13.29
CA ASN A 377 -0.84 -22.01 -12.33
C ASN A 377 0.64 -21.97 -11.87
N SER A 378 1.57 -22.56 -12.62
CA SER A 378 3.00 -22.59 -12.32
C SER A 378 3.76 -22.86 -13.61
N TRP A 379 4.95 -22.31 -13.71
CA TRP A 379 5.86 -22.59 -14.82
C TRP A 379 7.15 -23.21 -14.27
N TYR A 380 7.87 -23.95 -15.09
CA TYR A 380 9.03 -24.75 -14.65
C TYR A 380 10.36 -24.04 -14.99
N GLU A 381 11.26 -23.87 -14.01
CA GLU A 381 12.67 -23.53 -14.25
C GLU A 381 13.56 -24.76 -14.29
N SER A 382 14.53 -24.74 -15.20
CA SER A 382 15.69 -25.64 -15.16
C SER A 382 16.76 -25.20 -14.15
N VAL A 383 16.81 -23.91 -13.80
CA VAL A 383 17.80 -23.34 -12.88
C VAL A 383 17.11 -22.58 -11.76
N ILE A 384 17.36 -23.02 -10.52
CA ILE A 384 16.82 -22.37 -9.32
C ILE A 384 17.68 -21.16 -8.96
N VAL A 385 17.04 -20.00 -8.83
CA VAL A 385 17.71 -18.73 -8.52
C VAL A 385 17.05 -18.05 -7.31
N GLY A 386 17.82 -17.27 -6.55
CA GLY A 386 17.33 -16.52 -5.39
C GLY A 386 18.15 -16.81 -4.14
N ARG A 387 17.70 -16.26 -3.01
CA ARG A 387 18.48 -16.29 -1.76
C ARG A 387 18.08 -17.45 -0.87
N ASN A 388 19.07 -18.26 -0.47
CA ASN A 388 18.86 -19.34 0.50
C ASN A 388 18.22 -18.80 1.80
N GLY A 389 17.32 -19.58 2.42
CA GLY A 389 16.48 -19.12 3.53
C GLY A 389 15.10 -18.61 3.11
N TYR A 390 14.95 -18.10 1.87
CA TYR A 390 13.71 -17.49 1.37
C TYR A 390 13.02 -18.32 0.29
N LEU A 391 13.76 -19.24 -0.34
CA LEU A 391 13.27 -20.06 -1.45
C LEU A 391 12.13 -20.97 -0.99
N ALA A 392 11.05 -20.98 -1.78
CA ALA A 392 9.89 -21.81 -1.52
C ALA A 392 10.19 -23.29 -1.82
N PRO A 393 9.66 -24.24 -1.03
CA PRO A 393 9.91 -25.68 -1.19
C PRO A 393 9.60 -26.21 -2.60
N GLU A 394 8.44 -25.87 -3.16
CA GLU A 394 8.03 -26.29 -4.50
C GLU A 394 8.96 -25.74 -5.59
N TYR A 395 9.53 -24.55 -5.36
CA TYR A 395 10.48 -23.95 -6.27
C TYR A 395 11.85 -24.64 -6.16
N LEU A 396 12.30 -24.97 -4.95
CA LEU A 396 13.54 -25.71 -4.70
C LEU A 396 13.52 -27.12 -5.31
N TYR A 397 12.45 -27.88 -5.08
CA TYR A 397 12.39 -29.30 -5.45
C TYR A 397 11.95 -29.53 -6.89
N HIS A 398 11.10 -28.65 -7.41
CA HIS A 398 10.42 -28.88 -8.70
C HIS A 398 10.58 -27.73 -9.68
N GLY A 399 11.30 -26.65 -9.33
CA GLY A 399 11.46 -25.49 -10.21
C GLY A 399 10.15 -24.76 -10.49
N LEU A 400 9.09 -24.99 -9.71
CA LEU A 400 7.78 -24.40 -9.96
C LEU A 400 7.75 -22.94 -9.54
N GLY A 401 7.82 -22.05 -10.52
CA GLY A 401 7.69 -20.61 -10.36
C GLY A 401 6.22 -20.18 -10.40
N SER A 402 5.82 -19.37 -9.42
CA SER A 402 4.51 -18.70 -9.37
C SER A 402 4.60 -17.49 -8.42
N PRO A 403 3.59 -16.60 -8.39
CA PRO A 403 3.49 -15.56 -7.35
C PRO A 403 3.56 -16.10 -5.91
N LYS A 404 3.22 -17.38 -5.69
CA LYS A 404 3.31 -18.04 -4.36
C LYS A 404 4.74 -18.18 -3.85
N VAL A 405 5.74 -18.15 -4.73
CA VAL A 405 7.16 -18.17 -4.34
C VAL A 405 7.55 -16.84 -3.66
N ASP A 406 7.07 -15.71 -4.19
CA ASP A 406 7.27 -14.40 -3.58
C ASP A 406 6.53 -14.29 -2.24
N ILE A 407 5.34 -14.89 -2.13
CA ILE A 407 4.56 -14.92 -0.88
C ILE A 407 5.30 -15.72 0.22
N HIS A 408 5.92 -16.86 -0.13
CA HIS A 408 6.74 -17.60 0.83
C HIS A 408 7.92 -16.75 1.33
N ALA A 409 8.66 -16.14 0.41
CA ALA A 409 9.78 -15.26 0.74
C ALA A 409 9.33 -14.04 1.57
N PHE A 410 8.16 -13.46 1.27
CA PHE A 410 7.54 -12.40 2.06
C PHE A 410 7.24 -12.86 3.50
N GLY A 411 6.72 -14.07 3.68
CA GLY A 411 6.50 -14.67 5.00
C GLY A 411 7.79 -14.74 5.83
N VAL A 412 8.91 -15.10 5.22
CA VAL A 412 10.22 -15.08 5.88
C VAL A 412 10.64 -13.66 6.29
N VAL A 413 10.40 -12.66 5.44
CA VAL A 413 10.66 -11.24 5.79
C VAL A 413 9.79 -10.78 6.96
N LEU A 414 8.53 -11.22 7.06
CA LEU A 414 7.70 -10.95 8.24
C LEU A 414 8.33 -11.51 9.52
N LEU A 415 8.88 -12.73 9.48
CA LEU A 415 9.56 -13.33 10.62
C LEU A 415 10.84 -12.56 11.00
N GLU A 416 11.59 -12.06 10.02
CA GLU A 416 12.73 -11.19 10.28
C GLU A 416 12.30 -9.87 10.92
N LEU A 417 11.19 -9.26 10.49
CA LEU A 417 10.65 -8.07 11.13
C LEU A 417 10.22 -8.34 12.58
N MET A 418 9.67 -9.52 12.86
CA MET A 418 9.25 -9.87 14.23
C MET A 418 10.43 -10.12 15.17
N SER A 419 11.47 -10.80 14.68
CA SER A 419 12.53 -11.36 15.52
C SER A 419 13.87 -10.66 15.41
N ALA A 420 14.08 -9.83 14.37
CA ALA A 420 15.37 -9.33 13.90
C ALA A 420 16.44 -10.40 13.62
N LYS A 421 16.08 -11.68 13.62
CA LYS A 421 16.97 -12.80 13.31
C LYS A 421 17.17 -12.94 11.80
N GLU A 422 18.25 -13.59 11.38
CA GLU A 422 18.48 -13.90 9.97
C GLU A 422 17.63 -15.08 9.52
N ALA A 423 17.31 -15.15 8.22
CA ALA A 423 16.52 -16.23 7.65
C ALA A 423 17.15 -17.63 7.83
N VAL A 424 18.47 -17.70 7.96
CA VAL A 424 19.23 -18.94 8.23
C VAL A 424 20.14 -18.69 9.44
N MET A 425 20.06 -19.55 10.46
CA MET A 425 20.86 -19.46 11.68
C MET A 425 21.40 -20.84 12.05
N GLU A 426 22.72 -21.02 12.06
CA GLU A 426 23.38 -22.23 12.59
C GLU A 426 22.76 -23.57 12.11
N GLY A 427 22.33 -23.63 10.84
CA GLY A 427 21.70 -24.82 10.24
C GLY A 427 20.18 -24.90 10.37
N TYR A 428 19.55 -23.97 11.08
CA TYR A 428 18.10 -23.85 11.23
C TYR A 428 17.53 -22.74 10.35
N MET A 429 16.31 -22.96 9.86
CA MET A 429 15.59 -21.97 9.04
C MET A 429 14.64 -21.19 9.93
N LEU A 430 14.62 -19.86 9.80
CA LEU A 430 13.77 -18.99 10.65
C LEU A 430 12.27 -19.36 10.56
N LYS A 431 11.82 -19.88 9.41
CA LYS A 431 10.45 -20.38 9.22
C LYS A 431 10.06 -21.50 10.19
N GLU A 432 11.02 -22.28 10.68
CA GLU A 432 10.77 -23.36 11.65
C GLU A 432 10.39 -22.80 13.03
N CYS A 433 10.80 -21.56 13.33
CA CYS A 433 10.49 -20.91 14.60
C CYS A 433 8.99 -20.65 14.81
N VAL A 434 8.16 -20.70 13.76
CA VAL A 434 6.69 -20.61 13.88
C VAL A 434 5.97 -21.95 13.85
N GLY A 435 6.71 -23.08 13.88
CA GLY A 435 6.13 -24.42 13.94
C GLY A 435 5.24 -24.65 15.17
N PHE A 436 5.46 -23.91 16.27
CA PHE A 436 4.60 -23.98 17.45
C PHE A 436 3.16 -23.50 17.21
N LEU A 437 2.88 -22.84 16.09
CA LEU A 437 1.54 -22.42 15.67
C LEU A 437 0.82 -23.50 14.84
N ALA A 438 1.51 -24.57 14.41
CA ALA A 438 0.95 -25.63 13.58
C ALA A 438 0.17 -26.67 14.38
N ASP A 439 0.45 -26.78 15.68
CA ASP A 439 -0.16 -27.78 16.53
C ASP A 439 -1.33 -27.15 17.31
N GLY A 440 -2.54 -27.68 17.10
CA GLY A 440 -3.68 -27.47 18.01
C GLY A 440 -3.46 -28.13 19.39
N GLY A 441 -2.20 -28.35 19.75
CA GLY A 441 -1.70 -29.01 20.94
C GLY A 441 -2.01 -28.18 22.17
N ILE A 442 -2.91 -28.75 22.96
CA ILE A 442 -3.43 -28.29 24.23
C ILE A 442 -2.30 -28.33 25.27
N GLU A 443 -1.37 -27.38 25.22
CA GLU A 443 -0.54 -26.98 26.36
C GLU A 443 -0.82 -25.53 26.74
N GLY A 444 -2.11 -25.20 26.84
CA GLY A 444 -2.61 -23.90 27.29
C GLY A 444 -2.27 -22.73 26.37
N SER A 445 -3.18 -21.77 26.25
CA SER A 445 -2.90 -20.50 25.57
C SER A 445 -1.66 -19.78 26.13
N SER A 446 -1.20 -20.13 27.34
CA SER A 446 0.03 -19.61 27.94
C SER A 446 1.30 -20.06 27.20
N GLY A 447 1.42 -21.32 26.76
CA GLY A 447 2.64 -21.83 26.13
C GLY A 447 2.94 -21.21 24.77
N CYS A 448 1.90 -21.00 23.97
CA CYS A 448 1.99 -20.34 22.66
C CYS A 448 2.42 -18.87 22.78
N LEU A 449 1.82 -18.13 23.72
CA LEU A 449 2.15 -16.72 23.93
C LEU A 449 3.57 -16.52 24.48
N GLU A 450 4.06 -17.41 25.36
CA GLU A 450 5.45 -17.35 25.83
C GLU A 450 6.45 -17.67 24.71
N LYS A 451 6.16 -18.67 23.86
CA LYS A 451 6.97 -18.95 22.67
C LYS A 451 6.98 -17.77 21.70
N LEU A 452 5.82 -17.13 21.48
CA LEU A 452 5.74 -15.91 20.68
C LEU A 452 6.61 -14.80 21.28
N LYS A 453 6.51 -14.51 22.59
CA LYS A 453 7.36 -13.51 23.25
C LYS A 453 8.85 -13.81 23.10
N GLY A 454 9.25 -15.08 23.13
CA GLY A 454 10.63 -15.52 22.91
C GLY A 454 11.10 -15.40 21.45
N LEU A 455 10.17 -15.35 20.49
CA LEU A 455 10.47 -15.06 19.09
C LEU A 455 10.68 -13.57 18.85
N MET A 456 9.94 -12.71 19.55
CA MET A 456 9.96 -11.26 19.33
C MET A 456 11.32 -10.64 19.63
N ASP A 457 11.66 -9.65 18.81
CA ASP A 457 12.90 -8.88 18.93
C ASP A 457 12.99 -8.17 20.29
N PRO A 458 14.05 -8.43 21.09
CA PRO A 458 14.28 -7.76 22.37
C PRO A 458 14.37 -6.24 22.27
N SER A 459 14.81 -5.69 21.12
CA SER A 459 14.94 -4.24 20.92
C SER A 459 13.59 -3.50 20.89
N LEU A 460 12.48 -4.23 20.71
CA LEU A 460 11.15 -3.66 20.83
C LEU A 460 10.74 -3.39 22.28
N ASP A 461 11.46 -3.90 23.28
CA ASP A 461 11.18 -3.71 24.72
C ASP A 461 9.71 -3.95 25.11
N ARG A 462 9.06 -4.92 24.46
CA ARG A 462 7.62 -5.23 24.61
C ARG A 462 6.66 -4.10 24.19
N ASP A 463 7.14 -3.12 23.44
CA ASP A 463 6.33 -2.07 22.79
C ASP A 463 5.68 -2.60 21.51
N TYR A 464 4.83 -3.61 21.67
CA TYR A 464 3.99 -4.15 20.60
C TYR A 464 2.69 -4.74 21.18
N PRO A 465 1.54 -4.57 20.53
CA PRO A 465 0.30 -5.24 20.94
C PRO A 465 0.42 -6.75 20.70
N LEU A 466 0.24 -7.55 21.76
CA LEU A 466 0.41 -9.01 21.68
C LEU A 466 -0.59 -9.67 20.71
N GLY A 467 -1.80 -9.12 20.61
CA GLY A 467 -2.81 -9.59 19.65
C GLY A 467 -2.34 -9.40 18.20
N ASP A 468 -1.80 -8.23 17.88
CA ASP A 468 -1.29 -7.91 16.55
C ASP A 468 -0.06 -8.75 16.22
N ALA A 469 0.83 -8.95 17.19
CA ALA A 469 1.99 -9.83 17.03
C ALA A 469 1.57 -11.28 16.76
N LEU A 470 0.53 -11.78 17.42
CA LEU A 470 -0.03 -13.11 17.13
C LEU A 470 -0.65 -13.18 15.74
N CYS A 471 -1.43 -12.16 15.34
CA CYS A 471 -2.00 -12.07 14.00
C CYS A 471 -0.91 -12.07 12.91
N LEU A 472 0.17 -11.32 13.13
CA LEU A 472 1.29 -11.29 12.20
C LEU A 472 2.04 -12.63 12.17
N ALA A 473 2.22 -13.30 13.32
CA ALA A 473 2.84 -14.62 13.38
C ALA A 473 2.03 -15.66 12.58
N LEU A 474 0.70 -15.64 12.72
CA LEU A 474 -0.21 -16.52 11.98
C LEU A 474 -0.20 -16.21 10.48
N LEU A 475 -0.14 -14.93 10.10
CA LEU A 475 0.00 -14.52 8.71
C LEU A 475 1.34 -15.00 8.12
N ALA A 476 2.44 -14.80 8.83
CA ALA A 476 3.75 -15.27 8.43
C ALA A 476 3.78 -16.79 8.27
N LYS A 477 3.21 -17.54 9.24
CA LYS A 477 3.04 -18.99 9.18
C LYS A 477 2.26 -19.41 7.93
N GLY A 478 1.12 -18.78 7.65
CA GLY A 478 0.33 -19.03 6.45
C GLY A 478 1.11 -18.74 5.15
N CYS A 479 1.94 -17.70 5.13
CA CYS A 479 2.78 -17.37 3.98
C CYS A 479 3.88 -18.42 3.75
N VAL A 480 4.46 -18.99 4.80
CA VAL A 480 5.55 -19.99 4.70
C VAL A 480 5.07 -21.44 4.67
N GLU A 481 3.78 -21.69 4.44
CA GLU A 481 3.23 -23.04 4.25
C GLU A 481 3.98 -23.81 3.16
N GLU A 482 4.18 -25.11 3.39
CA GLU A 482 4.91 -25.96 2.43
C GLU A 482 4.13 -26.09 1.12
N ASP A 483 2.81 -26.27 1.19
CA ASP A 483 1.95 -26.30 0.01
C ASP A 483 1.59 -24.87 -0.46
N PRO A 484 1.96 -24.47 -1.70
CA PRO A 484 1.65 -23.15 -2.23
C PRO A 484 0.15 -22.86 -2.32
N GLN A 485 -0.73 -23.87 -2.38
CA GLN A 485 -2.18 -23.66 -2.41
C GLN A 485 -2.73 -23.14 -1.08
N HIS A 486 -2.12 -23.54 0.04
CA HIS A 486 -2.51 -23.09 1.38
C HIS A 486 -2.00 -21.69 1.74
N ARG A 487 -1.04 -21.15 0.97
CA ARG A 487 -0.57 -19.78 1.16
C ARG A 487 -1.66 -18.77 0.79
N PRO A 488 -1.81 -17.66 1.52
CA PRO A 488 -2.69 -16.57 1.09
C PRO A 488 -2.19 -15.99 -0.23
N ASN A 489 -3.06 -15.30 -0.97
CA ASN A 489 -2.61 -14.41 -2.04
C ASN A 489 -2.28 -13.02 -1.48
N MET A 490 -1.66 -12.14 -2.27
CA MET A 490 -1.31 -10.80 -1.78
C MET A 490 -2.51 -9.93 -1.39
N ASN A 491 -3.70 -10.15 -1.99
CA ASN A 491 -4.92 -9.45 -1.56
C ASN A 491 -5.32 -9.82 -0.13
N ASP A 492 -5.22 -11.10 0.23
CA ASP A 492 -5.55 -11.56 1.57
C ASP A 492 -4.50 -11.11 2.60
N VAL A 493 -3.23 -11.10 2.21
CA VAL A 493 -2.13 -10.51 3.01
C VAL A 493 -2.41 -9.03 3.29
N LEU A 494 -2.77 -8.24 2.27
CA LEU A 494 -3.08 -6.82 2.45
C LEU A 494 -4.26 -6.59 3.38
N LYS A 495 -5.34 -7.37 3.23
CA LYS A 495 -6.50 -7.31 4.15
C LYS A 495 -6.08 -7.60 5.59
N ALA A 496 -5.24 -8.60 5.81
CA ALA A 496 -4.75 -8.95 7.14
C ALA A 496 -3.89 -7.81 7.75
N LEU A 497 -2.93 -7.28 7.00
CA LEU A 497 -2.04 -6.21 7.47
C LEU A 497 -2.78 -4.89 7.67
N SER A 498 -3.80 -4.58 6.85
CA SER A 498 -4.62 -3.35 7.01
C SER A 498 -5.40 -3.27 8.33
N ARG A 499 -5.51 -4.39 9.05
CA ARG A 499 -6.12 -4.43 10.39
C ARG A 499 -5.12 -4.18 11.51
N ILE A 500 -3.82 -4.26 11.20
CA ILE A 500 -2.70 -4.10 12.13
C ILE A 500 -2.08 -2.70 12.03
N VAL A 501 -2.06 -2.12 10.82
CA VAL A 501 -1.47 -0.79 10.52
C VAL A 501 -2.42 0.36 10.80
#